data_AF-A0A0Z8PB21-F1
#
_entry.id   AF-A0A0Z8PB21-F1
#
_cell.length_a   1.000
_cell.length_b   1.000
_cell.length_c   1.000
_cell.angle_alpha   90.00
_cell.angle_beta   90.00
_cell.angle_gamma   90.00
#
_symmetry.space_group_name_H-M   'P 1'
#
loop_
_entity.id
_entity.type
_entity.pdbx_description
1 polymer ?
#
loop_
_entity_poly.entity_id
_entity_poly.type
_entity_poly.pdbx_seq_one_letter_code
_entity_poly.pdbx_strand_id
1 'polypeptide(L)'
;MEKHVTPHSFRHMHITYLQRGDAPVPLKEIMERVGHVNPETTMGYTHSTIESQNQSILVMEKFALDNNFNFKDLKIWKCKYSQSVFELIEENIEQKSLECSLSTFRTLIGIKESYAPRHITANILPRVKEDISKYIDHFEIITIRKQDTSQKVDGYKFVLG
;
A
#
# COMPACT_ATOMS: atom_id res chain seq x y z
N MET A 1 -19.74 19.98 28.25
CA MET A 1 -20.50 18.82 27.72
C MET A 1 -19.52 17.98 26.93
N GLU A 2 -18.98 16.93 27.55
CA GLU A 2 -18.08 16.00 26.85
C GLU A 2 -18.92 15.13 25.92
N LYS A 3 -18.73 15.29 24.60
CA LYS A 3 -19.31 14.35 23.65
C LYS A 3 -18.43 13.11 23.68
N HIS A 4 -18.98 12.00 24.18
CA HIS A 4 -18.30 10.70 24.10
C HIS A 4 -18.16 10.32 22.62
N VAL A 5 -16.92 10.35 22.14
CA VAL A 5 -16.58 9.87 20.81
C VAL A 5 -16.59 8.36 20.84
N THR A 6 -17.49 7.75 20.07
CA THR A 6 -17.60 6.30 19.91
C THR A 6 -17.28 5.92 18.46
N PRO A 7 -16.98 4.64 18.16
CA PRO A 7 -16.88 4.16 16.77
C PRO A 7 -18.11 4.54 15.92
N HIS A 8 -19.30 4.58 16.53
CA HIS A 8 -20.53 5.00 15.87
C HIS A 8 -20.54 6.50 15.52
N SER A 9 -19.97 7.36 16.38
CA SER A 9 -19.81 8.79 16.12
C SER A 9 -18.92 9.04 14.90
N PHE A 10 -17.85 8.25 14.71
CA PHE A 10 -16.99 8.32 13.53
C PHE A 10 -17.70 7.89 12.25
N ARG A 11 -18.54 6.84 12.32
CA ARG A 11 -19.37 6.42 11.17
C ARG A 11 -20.31 7.55 10.71
N HIS A 12 -20.94 8.25 11.64
CA HIS A 12 -21.81 9.40 11.30
C HIS A 12 -21.04 10.59 10.74
N MET A 13 -19.86 10.88 11.29
CA MET A 13 -18.98 11.92 10.76
C MET A 13 -18.55 11.61 9.32
N HIS A 14 -18.17 10.35 9.06
CA HIS A 14 -17.83 9.87 7.73
C HIS A 14 -18.98 10.02 6.72
N ILE A 15 -20.19 9.57 7.09
CA ILE A 15 -21.39 9.71 6.25
C ILE A 15 -21.71 11.19 5.99
N THR A 16 -21.66 12.03 7.03
CA THR A 16 -21.96 13.46 6.92
C THR A 16 -20.97 14.16 5.99
N TYR A 17 -19.69 13.81 6.08
CA TYR A 17 -18.65 14.36 5.21
C TYR A 17 -18.88 13.96 3.75
N LEU A 18 -19.15 12.68 3.46
CA LEU A 18 -19.44 12.22 2.10
C LEU A 18 -20.71 12.85 1.50
N GLN A 19 -21.72 13.13 2.33
CA GLN A 19 -22.97 13.76 1.88
C GLN A 19 -22.84 15.28 1.67
N ARG A 20 -22.01 15.97 2.46
CA ARG A 20 -22.01 17.44 2.57
C ARG A 20 -20.68 18.09 2.20
N GLY A 21 -19.68 17.32 1.78
CA GLY A 21 -18.40 17.85 1.29
C GLY A 21 -18.55 18.58 -0.04
N ASP A 22 -17.45 19.20 -0.50
CA ASP A 22 -17.43 20.02 -1.72
C ASP A 22 -17.79 19.26 -3.00
N ALA A 23 -17.59 17.94 -3.00
CA ALA A 23 -18.05 17.02 -4.04
C ALA A 23 -18.99 15.98 -3.40
N PRO A 24 -20.31 16.20 -3.40
CA PRO A 24 -21.24 15.30 -2.74
C PRO A 24 -21.29 13.94 -3.45
N VAL A 25 -21.11 12.87 -2.67
CA VAL A 25 -21.11 11.48 -3.16
C VAL A 25 -22.55 10.98 -3.31
N PRO A 26 -22.90 10.25 -4.39
CA PRO A 26 -24.21 9.66 -4.55
C PRO A 26 -24.64 8.80 -3.35
N LEU A 27 -25.90 8.93 -2.90
CA LEU A 27 -26.41 8.22 -1.72
C LEU A 27 -26.23 6.70 -1.83
N LYS A 28 -26.47 6.13 -3.02
CA LYS A 28 -26.30 4.71 -3.29
C LYS A 28 -24.86 4.25 -3.01
N GLU A 29 -23.89 5.01 -3.49
CA GLU A 29 -22.46 4.74 -3.28
C GLU A 29 -22.07 4.88 -1.80
N ILE A 30 -22.63 5.88 -1.07
CA ILE A 30 -22.43 6.01 0.38
C ILE A 30 -22.99 4.78 1.11
N MET A 31 -24.20 4.33 0.76
CA MET A 31 -24.84 3.16 1.37
C MET A 31 -24.04 1.88 1.14
N GLU A 32 -23.53 1.68 -0.08
CA GLU A 32 -22.64 0.55 -0.41
C GLU A 32 -21.33 0.63 0.38
N ARG A 33 -20.69 1.80 0.41
CA ARG A 33 -19.43 2.03 1.13
C ARG A 33 -19.53 1.76 2.62
N VAL A 34 -20.66 2.09 3.26
CA VAL A 34 -20.85 1.85 4.70
C VAL A 34 -21.45 0.46 5.00
N GLY A 35 -21.78 -0.34 3.99
CA GLY A 35 -22.32 -1.69 4.15
C GLY A 35 -23.81 -1.73 4.50
N HIS A 36 -24.61 -0.75 4.07
CA HIS A 36 -26.08 -0.72 4.21
C HIS A 36 -26.82 -1.33 3.01
N VAL A 37 -26.16 -2.20 2.23
CA VAL A 37 -26.78 -2.82 1.06
C VAL A 37 -27.84 -3.83 1.54
N ASN A 38 -29.12 -3.60 1.20
CA ASN A 38 -30.18 -4.55 1.50
C ASN A 38 -30.08 -5.75 0.52
N PRO A 39 -29.80 -6.97 1.01
CA PRO A 39 -29.61 -8.14 0.15
C PRO A 39 -30.84 -8.49 -0.69
N GLU A 40 -32.04 -8.25 -0.16
CA GLU A 40 -33.31 -8.64 -0.80
C GLU A 40 -33.58 -7.86 -2.10
N THR A 41 -33.15 -6.61 -2.18
CA THR A 41 -33.20 -5.80 -3.40
C THR A 41 -32.04 -6.07 -4.37
N THR A 42 -30.99 -6.76 -3.93
CA THR A 42 -29.73 -6.94 -4.69
C THR A 42 -29.79 -8.12 -5.68
N MET A 43 -30.61 -9.14 -5.39
CA MET A 43 -30.79 -10.31 -6.29
C MET A 43 -31.40 -9.95 -7.67
N GLY A 44 -32.15 -8.86 -7.78
CA GLY A 44 -32.74 -8.40 -9.05
C GLY A 44 -31.77 -7.65 -9.97
N TYR A 45 -30.60 -7.23 -9.46
CA TYR A 45 -29.65 -6.35 -10.15
C TYR A 45 -28.29 -6.99 -10.43
N THR A 46 -28.13 -8.31 -10.26
CA THR A 46 -26.86 -9.02 -10.55
C THR A 46 -26.40 -8.92 -12.02
N HIS A 47 -27.16 -8.28 -12.90
CA HIS A 47 -26.76 -7.91 -14.26
C HIS A 47 -26.45 -6.42 -14.48
N SER A 48 -26.60 -5.56 -13.48
CA SER A 48 -26.27 -4.14 -13.58
C SER A 48 -24.97 -3.88 -12.83
N THR A 49 -23.86 -3.92 -13.58
CA THR A 49 -22.60 -3.18 -13.36
C THR A 49 -22.14 -3.06 -11.92
N ILE A 50 -20.97 -3.62 -11.59
CA ILE A 50 -20.15 -3.24 -10.43
C ILE A 50 -20.10 -1.70 -10.38
N GLU A 51 -20.92 -1.08 -9.53
CA GLU A 51 -20.96 0.36 -9.42
C GLU A 51 -19.71 0.79 -8.67
N SER A 52 -18.92 1.63 -9.34
CA SER A 52 -17.60 1.99 -8.90
C SER A 52 -17.69 3.05 -7.81
N GLN A 53 -17.07 2.79 -6.64
CA GLN A 53 -17.02 3.73 -5.50
C GLN A 53 -16.02 4.90 -5.71
N ASN A 54 -15.82 5.32 -6.96
CA ASN A 54 -14.77 6.29 -7.32
C ASN A 54 -15.00 7.66 -6.70
N GLN A 55 -16.24 8.14 -6.58
CA GLN A 55 -16.49 9.48 -6.03
C GLN A 55 -16.15 9.55 -4.55
N SER A 56 -16.49 8.51 -3.80
CA SER A 56 -16.14 8.38 -2.39
C SER A 56 -14.63 8.27 -2.19
N ILE A 57 -13.92 7.60 -3.09
CA ILE A 57 -12.44 7.54 -3.09
C ILE A 57 -11.87 8.95 -3.29
N LEU A 58 -12.26 9.66 -4.35
CA LEU A 58 -11.79 11.01 -4.65
C LEU A 58 -12.03 12.00 -3.49
N VAL A 59 -13.20 11.93 -2.84
CA VAL A 59 -13.54 12.81 -1.72
C VAL A 59 -12.67 12.56 -0.48
N MET A 60 -12.31 11.30 -0.21
CA MET A 60 -11.39 11.00 0.89
C MET A 60 -9.94 11.31 0.54
N GLU A 61 -9.52 11.11 -0.71
CA GLU A 61 -8.19 11.52 -1.18
C GLU A 61 -8.01 13.03 -1.03
N LYS A 62 -9.00 13.82 -1.47
CA LYS A 62 -9.03 15.27 -1.26
C LYS A 62 -8.98 15.62 0.23
N PHE A 63 -9.79 14.96 1.06
CA PHE A 63 -9.75 15.18 2.52
C PHE A 63 -8.35 14.97 3.10
N ALA A 64 -7.68 13.88 2.69
CA ALA A 64 -6.35 13.56 3.16
C ALA A 64 -5.33 14.64 2.77
N LEU A 65 -5.37 15.09 1.51
CA LEU A 65 -4.52 16.15 0.99
C LEU A 65 -4.75 17.49 1.72
N ASP A 66 -6.01 17.92 1.83
CA ASP A 66 -6.41 19.19 2.46
C ASP A 66 -6.03 19.26 3.95
N ASN A 67 -5.88 18.11 4.60
CA ASN A 67 -5.56 18.00 6.03
C ASN A 67 -4.14 17.47 6.30
N ASN A 68 -3.27 17.44 5.29
CA ASN A 68 -1.88 16.98 5.40
C ASN A 68 -1.75 15.56 5.99
N PHE A 69 -2.75 14.69 5.77
CA PHE A 69 -2.64 13.29 6.15
C PHE A 69 -1.69 12.57 5.19
N ASN A 70 -0.51 12.20 5.68
CA ASN A 70 0.42 11.35 4.96
C ASN A 70 0.33 9.90 5.46
N PHE A 71 -0.35 9.05 4.70
CA PHE A 71 -0.49 7.63 5.06
C PHE A 71 0.84 6.86 5.08
N LYS A 72 1.90 7.39 4.45
CA LYS A 72 3.23 6.78 4.51
C LYS A 72 3.79 6.79 5.93
N ASP A 73 3.49 7.85 6.69
CA ASP A 73 3.97 8.03 8.06
C ASP A 73 3.29 7.06 9.05
N LEU A 74 2.18 6.44 8.64
CA LEU A 74 1.45 5.45 9.44
C LEU A 74 2.01 4.03 9.27
N LYS A 75 2.89 3.80 8.28
CA LYS A 75 3.48 2.48 8.04
C LYS A 75 4.56 2.20 9.07
N ILE A 76 4.42 1.08 9.78
CA ILE A 76 5.35 0.64 10.82
C ILE A 76 6.35 -0.35 10.23
N TRP A 77 7.64 -0.03 10.35
CA TRP A 77 8.76 -0.82 9.85
C TRP A 77 9.57 -1.41 11.01
N LYS A 78 9.75 -2.73 11.05
CA LYS A 78 10.68 -3.37 11.99
C LYS A 78 12.12 -3.21 11.53
N CYS A 79 12.34 -3.22 10.22
CA CYS A 79 13.63 -3.09 9.59
C CYS A 79 13.81 -1.67 9.04
N LYS A 80 14.90 -1.02 9.45
CA LYS A 80 15.24 0.35 9.05
C LYS A 80 15.43 0.55 7.53
N TYR A 81 15.61 -0.54 6.78
CA TYR A 81 15.79 -0.50 5.33
C TYR A 81 14.46 -0.66 4.58
N SER A 82 13.39 -1.12 5.25
CA SER A 82 12.11 -1.42 4.61
C SER A 82 11.49 -0.17 3.99
N GLN A 83 11.57 0.97 4.68
CA GLN A 83 11.00 2.23 4.18
C GLN A 83 11.59 2.62 2.81
N SER A 84 12.92 2.68 2.68
CA SER A 84 13.55 3.07 1.41
C SER A 84 13.25 2.09 0.27
N VAL A 85 13.19 0.79 0.56
CA VAL A 85 12.81 -0.21 -0.44
C VAL A 85 11.34 -0.06 -0.83
N PHE A 86 10.48 0.23 0.12
CA PHE A 86 9.06 0.40 -0.10
C PHE A 86 8.75 1.68 -0.90
N GLU A 87 9.45 2.78 -0.64
CA GLU A 87 9.33 4.03 -1.41
C GLU A 87 9.68 3.79 -2.90
N LEU A 88 10.78 3.08 -3.18
CA LEU A 88 11.14 2.67 -4.53
C LEU A 88 10.04 1.83 -5.22
N ILE A 89 9.40 0.93 -4.46
CA ILE A 89 8.30 0.10 -4.97
C ILE A 89 7.05 0.95 -5.25
N GLU A 90 6.68 1.85 -4.35
CA GLU A 90 5.51 2.74 -4.55
C GLU A 90 5.66 3.61 -5.78
N GLU A 91 6.85 4.16 -6.03
CA GLU A 91 7.15 4.96 -7.23
C GLU A 91 7.00 4.15 -8.53
N ASN A 92 7.05 2.82 -8.44
CA ASN A 92 7.02 1.90 -9.58
C ASN A 92 5.89 0.86 -9.46
N ILE A 93 4.83 1.16 -8.70
CA ILE A 93 3.82 0.15 -8.32
C ILE A 93 3.03 -0.41 -9.51
N GLU A 94 2.98 0.34 -10.62
CA GLU A 94 2.38 -0.13 -11.87
C GLU A 94 3.19 -1.26 -12.54
N GLN A 95 4.46 -1.41 -12.18
CA GLN A 95 5.33 -2.47 -12.68
C GLN A 95 5.14 -3.75 -11.84
N LYS A 96 4.74 -4.84 -12.49
CA LYS A 96 4.61 -6.17 -11.85
C LYS A 96 5.92 -6.68 -11.22
N SER A 97 7.05 -6.16 -11.65
CA SER A 97 8.33 -6.44 -11.02
C SER A 97 9.34 -5.34 -11.30
N LEU A 98 10.21 -5.10 -10.32
CA LEU A 98 11.30 -4.14 -10.40
C LEU A 98 12.63 -4.85 -10.16
N GLU A 99 13.62 -4.60 -11.01
CA GLU A 99 14.97 -5.13 -10.86
C GLU A 99 15.95 -4.01 -10.54
N CYS A 100 16.84 -4.25 -9.59
CA CYS A 100 17.92 -3.34 -9.25
C CYS A 100 19.25 -4.08 -9.12
N SER A 101 20.32 -3.42 -9.56
CA SER A 101 21.67 -3.95 -9.37
C SER A 101 22.07 -3.91 -7.90
N LEU A 102 23.08 -4.71 -7.53
CA LEU A 102 23.60 -4.72 -6.16
C LEU A 102 24.11 -3.34 -5.71
N SER A 103 24.77 -2.57 -6.58
CA SER A 103 25.27 -1.23 -6.23
C SER A 103 24.12 -0.22 -6.07
N THR A 104 23.10 -0.30 -6.94
CA THR A 104 21.88 0.50 -6.80
C THR A 104 21.18 0.20 -5.47
N PHE A 105 21.01 -1.09 -5.14
CA PHE A 105 20.40 -1.49 -3.88
C PHE A 105 21.19 -0.99 -2.66
N ARG A 106 22.53 -1.08 -2.71
CA ARG A 106 23.40 -0.58 -1.63
C ARG A 106 23.23 0.92 -1.40
N THR A 107 23.15 1.67 -2.48
CA THR A 107 22.92 3.12 -2.46
C THR A 107 21.55 3.43 -1.86
N LEU A 108 20.51 2.72 -2.30
CA LEU A 108 19.14 2.87 -1.82
C LEU A 108 19.03 2.69 -0.30
N ILE A 109 19.65 1.65 0.25
CA ILE A 109 19.54 1.34 1.68
C ILE A 109 20.69 1.93 2.53
N GLY A 110 21.58 2.72 1.92
CA GLY A 110 22.67 3.42 2.59
C GLY A 110 23.74 2.51 3.22
N ILE A 111 24.09 1.38 2.59
CA ILE A 111 25.13 0.47 3.10
C ILE A 111 26.43 0.56 2.28
N LYS A 112 27.56 0.30 2.94
CA LYS A 112 28.89 0.34 2.30
C LYS A 112 29.08 -0.80 1.30
N GLU A 113 29.83 -0.54 0.23
CA GLU A 113 30.25 -1.53 -0.77
C GLU A 113 31.00 -2.73 -0.18
N SER A 114 31.68 -2.55 0.96
CA SER A 114 32.37 -3.63 1.67
C SER A 114 31.43 -4.62 2.37
N TYR A 115 30.14 -4.28 2.56
CA TYR A 115 29.19 -5.15 3.22
C TYR A 115 28.88 -6.36 2.34
N ALA A 116 29.18 -7.57 2.84
CA ALA A 116 29.11 -8.77 2.04
C ALA A 116 27.67 -9.05 1.55
N PRO A 117 27.45 -9.33 0.25
CA PRO A 117 26.11 -9.56 -0.29
C PRO A 117 25.36 -10.69 0.40
N ARG A 118 26.06 -11.74 0.86
CA ARG A 118 25.47 -12.83 1.64
C ARG A 118 24.77 -12.35 2.92
N HIS A 119 25.29 -11.31 3.58
CA HIS A 119 24.69 -10.77 4.79
C HIS A 119 23.45 -9.92 4.47
N ILE A 120 23.40 -9.31 3.28
CA ILE A 120 22.18 -8.65 2.78
C ILE A 120 21.10 -9.71 2.60
N THR A 121 21.41 -10.79 1.87
CA THR A 121 20.47 -11.88 1.60
C THR A 121 20.00 -12.58 2.87
N ALA A 122 20.89 -12.82 3.85
CA ALA A 122 20.54 -13.57 5.06
C ALA A 122 19.84 -12.71 6.13
N ASN A 123 20.21 -11.44 6.27
CA ASN A 123 19.80 -10.63 7.43
C ASN A 123 18.89 -9.45 7.08
N ILE A 124 18.99 -8.91 5.86
CA ILE A 124 18.25 -7.70 5.45
C ILE A 124 16.99 -8.10 4.68
N LEU A 125 17.12 -8.84 3.58
CA LEU A 125 16.00 -9.15 2.69
C LEU A 125 14.83 -9.87 3.39
N PRO A 126 15.04 -10.86 4.28
CA PRO A 126 13.91 -11.53 4.94
C PRO A 126 13.08 -10.58 5.80
N ARG A 127 13.74 -9.62 6.47
CA ARG A 127 13.06 -8.63 7.30
C ARG A 127 12.34 -7.57 6.46
N VAL A 128 12.95 -7.14 5.36
CA VAL A 128 12.32 -6.25 4.39
C VAL A 128 11.08 -6.91 3.79
N LYS A 129 11.18 -8.19 3.41
CA LYS A 129 10.04 -8.97 2.93
C LYS A 129 8.92 -9.03 3.97
N GLU A 130 9.22 -9.44 5.21
CA GLU A 130 8.22 -9.52 6.28
C GLU A 130 7.49 -8.19 6.51
N ASP A 131 8.21 -7.07 6.45
CA ASP A 131 7.63 -5.75 6.63
C ASP A 131 6.74 -5.33 5.46
N ILE A 132 7.21 -5.51 4.22
CA ILE A 132 6.50 -5.04 3.02
C ILE A 132 5.29 -5.92 2.71
N SER A 133 5.36 -7.23 2.97
CA SER A 133 4.25 -8.16 2.78
C SER A 133 3.01 -7.85 3.64
N LYS A 134 3.08 -6.90 4.59
CA LYS A 134 1.91 -6.39 5.33
C LYS A 134 1.05 -5.42 4.52
N TYR A 135 1.62 -4.82 3.48
CA TYR A 135 1.01 -3.75 2.70
C TYR A 135 0.87 -4.11 1.22
N ILE A 136 1.67 -5.07 0.73
CA ILE A 136 1.63 -5.56 -0.64
C ILE A 136 1.42 -7.06 -0.59
N ASP A 137 0.26 -7.50 -1.09
CA ASP A 137 -0.06 -8.91 -1.19
C ASP A 137 0.91 -9.62 -2.13
N HIS A 138 1.25 -10.86 -1.78
CA HIS A 138 2.11 -11.75 -2.58
C HIS A 138 3.50 -11.16 -2.95
N PHE A 139 3.99 -10.22 -2.15
CA PHE A 139 5.31 -9.62 -2.36
C PHE A 139 6.46 -10.64 -2.22
N GLU A 140 7.31 -10.70 -3.24
CA GLU A 140 8.49 -11.58 -3.27
C GLU A 140 9.78 -10.83 -3.61
N ILE A 141 10.89 -11.31 -3.06
CA ILE A 141 12.24 -10.79 -3.35
C ILE A 141 13.10 -11.93 -3.88
N ILE A 142 13.57 -11.80 -5.11
CA ILE A 142 14.41 -12.79 -5.79
C ILE A 142 15.83 -12.24 -5.93
N THR A 143 16.83 -13.04 -5.57
CA THR A 143 18.24 -12.69 -5.75
C THR A 143 18.68 -12.99 -7.17
N ILE A 144 19.16 -11.98 -7.89
CA ILE A 144 19.75 -12.11 -9.23
C ILE A 144 21.23 -12.49 -9.08
N ARG A 145 21.67 -13.49 -9.83
CA ARG A 145 23.05 -14.02 -9.82
C ARG A 145 23.66 -13.90 -11.20
N LYS A 146 24.97 -13.68 -11.28
CA LYS A 146 25.67 -13.63 -12.57
C LYS A 146 25.62 -14.98 -13.29
N GLN A 147 25.43 -14.94 -14.60
CA GLN A 147 25.37 -16.12 -15.46
C GLN A 147 26.67 -16.95 -15.41
N ASP A 148 27.83 -16.29 -15.35
CA ASP A 148 29.14 -16.96 -15.30
C ASP A 148 29.51 -17.53 -13.92
N THR A 149 28.81 -17.15 -12.86
CA THR A 149 29.12 -17.65 -11.51
C THR A 149 27.87 -17.58 -10.64
N SER A 150 27.22 -18.73 -10.46
CA SER A 150 26.00 -18.85 -9.65
C SER A 150 26.17 -18.39 -8.19
N GLN A 151 27.40 -18.25 -7.72
CA GLN A 151 27.69 -17.77 -6.36
C GLN A 151 27.71 -16.24 -6.21
N LYS A 152 27.85 -15.47 -7.31
CA LYS A 152 28.00 -14.01 -7.20
C LYS A 152 26.65 -13.31 -7.39
N VAL A 153 26.19 -12.66 -6.31
CA VAL A 153 25.00 -11.80 -6.33
C VAL A 153 25.25 -10.60 -7.23
N ASP A 154 24.35 -10.39 -8.18
CA ASP A 154 24.38 -9.29 -9.15
C ASP A 154 23.34 -8.21 -8.84
N GLY A 155 22.24 -8.58 -8.19
CA GLY A 155 21.17 -7.66 -7.84
C GLY A 155 19.98 -8.36 -7.21
N TYR A 156 18.86 -7.64 -7.16
CA TYR A 156 17.61 -8.09 -6.56
C TYR A 156 16.43 -7.71 -7.45
N LYS A 157 15.46 -8.62 -7.53
CA LYS A 157 14.17 -8.43 -8.19
C LYS A 157 13.07 -8.42 -7.14
N PHE A 158 12.27 -7.37 -7.13
CA PHE A 158 11.05 -7.25 -6.35
C PHE A 158 9.88 -7.64 -7.25
N VAL A 159 9.06 -8.58 -6.83
CA VAL A 159 7.87 -9.02 -7.57
C VAL A 159 6.63 -8.58 -6.80
N LEU A 160 5.74 -7.90 -7.50
CA LEU A 160 4.47 -7.39 -6.99
C LEU A 160 3.35 -8.18 -7.71
N GLY A 161 2.52 -8.92 -6.98
CA GLY A 161 1.41 -9.66 -7.60
C GLY A 161 0.91 -10.82 -6.79
#